data_AF-A0A822DKV1-F1
#
_entry.id   AF-A0A822DKV1-F1
#
_cell.length_a   1.000
_cell.length_b   1.000
_cell.length_c   1.000
_cell.angle_alpha   90.00
_cell.angle_beta   90.00
_cell.angle_gamma   90.00
#
_symmetry.space_group_name_H-M   'P 1'
#
loop_
_entity.id
_entity.type
_entity.pdbx_description
1 polymer ?
#
loop_
_entity_poly.entity_id
_entity_poly.type
_entity_poly.pdbx_seq_one_letter_code
_entity_poly.pdbx_strand_id
1 'polypeptide(L)'
;PIDEPQYGFLYAKLCRQFRKKHVDVIDQDGRSEKYRFRQLLIICCRKEFNTDDIQEIEYEKRKLELEAITDEKKHQEEAEKLEDLIKAKRRKLGNIV
;
A
#
# COMPACT_ATOMS: atom_id res chain seq x y z
N PRO A 1 -0.65 -1.73 -7.54
CA PRO A 1 -1.67 -2.65 -7.00
C PRO A 1 -1.07 -4.05 -6.86
N ILE A 2 -0.86 -4.49 -5.62
CA ILE A 2 -0.46 -5.86 -5.31
C ILE A 2 -1.72 -6.73 -5.37
N ASP A 3 -2.35 -6.77 -6.55
CA ASP A 3 -3.64 -7.44 -6.73
C ASP A 3 -3.45 -8.96 -6.91
N GLU A 4 -2.22 -9.40 -7.20
CA GLU A 4 -1.89 -10.80 -7.50
C GLU A 4 -0.71 -11.31 -6.63
N PRO A 5 -0.95 -11.53 -5.33
CA PRO A 5 0.05 -11.98 -4.36
C PRO A 5 0.81 -13.26 -4.80
N GLN A 6 0.08 -14.23 -5.37
CA GLN A 6 0.65 -15.52 -5.82
C GLN A 6 1.78 -15.39 -6.87
N TYR A 7 1.86 -14.27 -7.58
CA TYR A 7 2.90 -14.03 -8.59
C TYR A 7 4.04 -13.15 -8.10
N GLY A 8 4.08 -12.78 -6.81
CA GLY A 8 5.13 -11.95 -6.21
C GLY A 8 6.54 -12.43 -6.55
N PHE A 9 6.76 -13.75 -6.51
CA PHE A 9 8.04 -14.36 -6.90
C PHE A 9 8.42 -14.12 -8.37
N LEU A 10 7.45 -14.19 -9.29
CA LEU A 10 7.68 -13.94 -10.72
C LEU A 10 8.02 -12.46 -10.96
N TYR A 11 7.28 -11.55 -10.32
CA TYR A 11 7.57 -10.12 -10.40
C TYR A 11 8.96 -9.79 -9.83
N ALA A 12 9.34 -10.40 -8.71
CA ALA A 12 10.69 -10.26 -8.15
C ALA A 12 11.78 -10.78 -9.11
N LYS A 13 11.54 -11.91 -9.77
CA LYS A 13 12.46 -12.48 -10.77
C LYS A 13 12.61 -11.57 -11.99
N LEU A 14 11.52 -10.97 -12.48
CA LEU A 14 11.54 -9.98 -13.55
C LEU A 14 12.32 -8.73 -13.13
N CYS A 15 12.03 -8.19 -11.95
CA CYS A 15 12.73 -7.03 -11.39
C CYS A 15 14.25 -7.24 -11.28
N ARG A 16 14.69 -8.47 -10.98
CA ARG A 16 16.11 -8.83 -10.94
C ARG A 16 16.79 -8.69 -12.31
N GLN A 17 16.11 -9.00 -13.40
CA GLN A 17 16.65 -8.85 -14.77
C GLN A 17 16.84 -7.38 -15.13
N PHE A 18 15.94 -6.51 -14.67
CA PHE A 18 15.99 -5.08 -14.96
C PHE A 18 16.86 -4.27 -14.00
N ARG A 19 17.36 -4.85 -12.91
CA ARG A 19 18.06 -4.14 -11.81
C ARG A 19 19.15 -3.16 -12.25
N LYS A 20 19.93 -3.49 -13.30
CA LYS A 20 21.04 -2.66 -13.80
C LYS A 20 20.67 -1.82 -15.04
N LYS A 21 19.44 -1.92 -15.54
CA LYS A 21 18.96 -1.13 -16.68
C LYS A 21 18.65 0.29 -16.22
N HIS A 22 18.91 1.25 -17.09
CA HIS A 22 18.49 2.63 -16.92
C HIS A 22 17.12 2.79 -17.57
N VAL A 23 16.27 3.58 -16.92
CA VAL A 23 14.93 3.94 -17.39
C VAL A 23 14.86 5.44 -17.41
N ASP A 24 14.40 5.98 -18.53
CA ASP A 24 14.09 7.39 -18.66
C ASP A 24 12.67 7.60 -18.13
N VAL A 25 12.55 8.41 -17.07
CA VAL A 25 11.28 8.80 -16.49
C VAL A 25 11.04 10.25 -16.87
N ILE A 26 9.89 10.52 -17.47
CA ILE A 26 9.45 11.87 -17.79
C ILE A 26 8.65 12.36 -16.59
N ASP A 27 9.08 13.47 -15.99
CA ASP A 27 8.34 14.10 -14.89
C ASP A 27 7.13 14.89 -15.39
N GLN A 28 6.37 15.46 -14.46
CA GLN A 28 5.19 16.27 -14.78
C GLN A 28 5.51 17.57 -15.52
N ASP A 29 6.75 18.06 -15.41
CA ASP A 29 7.27 19.24 -16.11
C ASP A 29 7.89 18.88 -17.49
N GLY A 30 7.79 17.63 -17.92
CA GLY A 30 8.33 17.15 -19.20
C GLY A 30 9.84 16.91 -19.21
N ARG A 31 10.51 16.95 -18.06
CA ARG A 31 11.96 16.68 -17.95
C ARG A 31 12.21 15.18 -17.92
N SER A 32 13.17 14.73 -18.71
CA SER A 32 13.60 13.34 -18.74
C SER A 32 14.74 13.12 -17.76
N GLU A 33 14.48 12.30 -16.74
CA GLU A 33 15.48 11.91 -15.74
C GLU A 33 15.82 10.42 -15.86
N LYS A 34 17.14 10.13 -15.82
CA LYS A 34 17.66 8.77 -15.91
C LYS A 34 17.79 8.14 -14.53
N TYR A 35 17.00 7.12 -14.28
CA TYR A 35 17.07 6.33 -13.05
C TYR A 35 17.54 4.91 -13.32
N ARG A 36 18.33 4.34 -12.40
CA ARG A 36 18.52 2.88 -12.38
C ARG A 36 17.21 2.26 -11.92
N PHE A 37 16.77 1.18 -12.58
CA PHE A 37 15.54 0.47 -12.22
C PHE A 37 15.47 0.12 -10.72
N ARG A 38 16.62 -0.24 -10.11
CA ARG A 38 16.71 -0.49 -8.66
C ARG A 38 16.29 0.73 -7.81
N GLN A 39 16.63 1.95 -8.22
CA GLN A 39 16.24 3.15 -7.48
C GLN A 39 14.74 3.36 -7.53
N LEU A 40 14.12 3.16 -8.70
CA LEU A 40 12.66 3.22 -8.86
C LEU A 40 11.95 2.18 -8.00
N LEU A 41 12.44 0.93 -7.97
CA LEU A 41 11.88 -0.11 -7.10
C LEU A 41 11.90 0.31 -5.63
N ILE A 42 13.02 0.85 -5.14
CA ILE A 42 13.13 1.31 -3.76
C ILE A 42 12.14 2.45 -3.47
N ILE A 43 11.98 3.39 -4.41
CA ILE A 43 11.03 4.50 -4.27
C ILE A 43 9.60 3.97 -4.23
N CYS A 44 9.24 3.04 -5.11
CA CYS A 44 7.92 2.42 -5.11
C CYS A 44 7.66 1.66 -3.82
N CYS A 45 8.59 0.81 -3.37
CA CYS A 45 8.45 0.07 -2.11
C CYS A 45 8.31 1.01 -0.90
N ARG A 46 9.04 2.12 -0.86
CA ARG A 46 8.91 3.12 0.22
C ARG A 46 7.55 3.80 0.21
N LYS A 47 7.03 4.17 -0.97
CA LYS A 47 5.69 4.78 -1.09
C LYS A 47 4.62 3.81 -0.62
N GLU A 48 4.71 2.55 -1.04
CA GLU A 48 3.74 1.52 -0.66
C GLU A 48 3.79 1.24 0.85
N PHE A 49 4.99 1.14 1.43
CA PHE A 49 5.17 0.96 2.88
C PHE A 49 4.64 2.14 3.70
N ASN A 50 4.94 3.38 3.30
CA ASN A 50 4.41 4.57 3.99
C ASN A 50 2.88 4.67 3.88
N THR A 51 2.28 4.14 2.80
CA THR A 51 0.82 4.10 2.67
C THR A 51 0.24 3.11 3.69
N ASP A 52 0.93 2.01 3.97
CA ASP A 52 0.51 1.05 4.99
C ASP A 52 0.61 1.66 6.41
N ASP A 53 1.65 2.45 6.70
CA ASP A 53 1.78 3.18 7.99
C ASP A 53 0.65 4.19 8.19
N ILE A 54 0.31 4.96 7.14
CA ILE A 54 -0.79 5.93 7.19
C ILE A 54 -2.13 5.22 7.40
N GLN A 55 -2.34 4.06 6.76
CA GLN A 55 -3.53 3.22 6.95
C GLN A 55 -3.64 2.67 8.38
N GLU A 56 -2.52 2.38 9.04
CA GLU A 56 -2.49 1.95 10.44
C GLU A 56 -2.92 3.07 11.40
N ILE A 57 -2.40 4.29 11.20
CA ILE A 57 -2.78 5.47 11.99
C ILE A 57 -4.27 5.81 11.79
N GLU A 58 -4.78 5.72 10.56
CA GLU A 58 -6.19 5.97 10.28
C GLU A 58 -7.11 4.92 10.92
N TYR A 59 -6.67 3.66 10.95
CA TYR A 59 -7.39 2.58 11.61
C TYR A 59 -7.48 2.79 13.13
N GLU A 60 -6.38 3.16 13.79
CA GLU A 60 -6.38 3.45 15.23
C GLU A 60 -7.28 4.65 15.59
N LYS A 61 -7.26 5.71 14.78
CA LYS A 61 -8.14 6.88 14.98
C LYS A 61 -9.62 6.50 14.87
N ARG A 62 -10.01 5.77 13.81
CA ARG A 62 -11.41 5.35 13.63
C ARG A 62 -11.88 4.42 14.74
N LYS A 63 -10.98 3.57 15.28
CA LYS A 63 -11.30 2.73 16.43
C LYS A 63 -11.61 3.55 17.70
N LEU A 64 -10.81 4.58 17.98
CA LEU A 64 -11.04 5.49 19.11
C LEU A 64 -12.32 6.32 18.94
N GLU A 65 -12.60 6.79 17.73
CA GLU A 65 -13.84 7.50 17.41
C GLU A 65 -15.06 6.62 17.63
N LEU A 66 -14.99 5.34 17.25
CA LEU A 66 -16.05 4.36 17.44
C LEU A 66 -16.34 4.08 18.93
N GLU A 67 -15.31 3.98 19.76
CA GLU A 67 -15.44 3.84 21.23
C GLU A 67 -16.09 5.07 21.89
N ALA A 68 -16.03 6.25 21.24
CA ALA A 68 -16.64 7.48 21.72
C ALA A 68 -18.10 7.68 21.27
N ILE A 69 -18.62 6.86 20.34
CA ILE A 69 -20.00 6.95 19.86
C ILE A 69 -20.94 6.33 20.89
N THR A 70 -21.83 7.15 21.45
CA THR A 70 -22.89 6.72 22.38
C THR A 70 -24.21 6.37 21.68
N ASP A 71 -24.34 6.67 20.38
CA ASP A 71 -25.52 6.33 19.56
C ASP A 71 -25.34 4.92 18.93
N GLU A 72 -26.11 3.95 19.41
CA GLU A 72 -26.02 2.55 18.99
C GLU A 72 -26.13 2.34 17.47
N LYS A 73 -26.95 3.13 16.77
CA LYS A 73 -27.12 2.97 15.31
C LYS A 73 -25.88 3.43 14.54
N LYS A 74 -25.31 4.56 14.96
CA LYS A 74 -24.06 5.07 14.35
C LYS A 74 -22.88 4.18 14.70
N HIS A 75 -22.83 3.68 15.93
CA HIS A 75 -21.79 2.74 16.35
C HIS A 75 -21.80 1.46 15.49
N GLN A 76 -22.98 0.90 15.19
CA GLN A 76 -23.10 -0.27 14.34
C GLN A 76 -22.65 -0.01 12.89
N GLU A 77 -23.03 1.12 12.30
CA GLU A 77 -22.63 1.49 10.94
C GLU A 77 -21.12 1.76 10.82
N GLU A 78 -20.52 2.39 11.84
CA GLU A 78 -19.08 2.68 11.90
C GLU A 78 -18.26 1.39 12.11
N ALA A 79 -18.79 0.44 12.88
CA ALA A 79 -18.16 -0.86 13.12
C ALA A 79 -18.08 -1.71 11.85
N GLU A 80 -19.16 -1.73 11.05
CA GLU A 80 -19.19 -2.44 9.77
C GLU A 80 -18.16 -1.87 8.78
N LYS A 81 -18.04 -0.53 8.72
CA LYS A 81 -17.02 0.15 7.90
C LYS A 81 -15.59 -0.17 8.36
N LEU A 82 -15.37 -0.31 9.68
CA LEU A 82 -14.07 -0.67 10.23
C LEU A 82 -13.71 -2.13 9.92
N GLU A 83 -14.67 -3.05 9.99
CA GLU A 83 -14.47 -4.45 9.61
C GLU A 83 -14.12 -4.62 8.13
N ASP A 84 -14.76 -3.88 7.24
CA ASP A 84 -14.43 -3.88 5.81
C ASP A 84 -12.99 -3.38 5.54
N LEU A 85 -12.54 -2.36 6.29
CA LEU A 85 -11.15 -1.91 6.24
C LEU A 85 -10.17 -2.98 6.74
N ILE A 86 -10.48 -3.69 7.82
CA ILE A 86 -9.66 -4.81 8.33
C ILE A 86 -9.57 -5.91 7.28
N LYS A 87 -10.69 -6.23 6.63
CA LYS A 87 -10.76 -7.27 5.59
C LYS A 87 -9.94 -6.88 4.37
N ALA A 88 -9.98 -5.60 3.97
CA ALA A 88 -9.11 -5.06 2.92
C ALA A 88 -7.62 -5.09 3.33
N LYS A 89 -7.29 -4.71 4.57
CA LYS A 89 -5.92 -4.78 5.11
C LYS A 89 -5.39 -6.22 5.18
N ARG A 90 -6.20 -7.18 5.62
CA ARG A 90 -5.84 -8.62 5.63
C ARG A 90 -5.56 -9.19 4.24
N ARG A 91 -6.30 -8.76 3.21
CA ARG A 91 -6.02 -9.14 1.82
C ARG A 91 -4.66 -8.62 1.33
N LYS A 92 -4.29 -7.40 1.73
CA LYS A 92 -2.95 -6.85 1.44
C LYS A 92 -1.83 -7.54 2.23
N LEU A 93 -2.05 -7.79 3.53
CA LEU A 93 -1.01 -8.29 4.45
C LEU A 93 -0.72 -9.80 4.31
N GLY A 94 -1.56 -10.55 3.60
CA GLY A 94 -1.35 -11.98 3.30
C GLY A 94 -0.12 -12.32 2.44
N ASN A 95 0.83 -11.39 2.31
CA ASN A 95 2.02 -11.40 1.45
C ASN A 95 3.37 -11.38 2.21
N ILE A 96 3.38 -11.65 3.54
CA ILE A 96 4.61 -11.67 4.35
C ILE A 96 4.97 -13.09 4.83
N VAL A 97 4.76 -14.13 4.00
CA VAL A 97 5.29 -15.49 4.29
C VAL A 97 6.14 -15.98 3.12
#